data_AF-F4X3N6-F1
#
_entry.id   AF-F4X3N6-F1
#
_cell.length_a   1.000
_cell.length_b   1.000
_cell.length_c   1.000
_cell.angle_alpha   90.00
_cell.angle_beta   90.00
_cell.angle_gamma   90.00
#
_symmetry.space_group_name_H-M   'P 1'
#
loop_
_entity.id
_entity.type
_entity.pdbx_description
1 polymer ?
#
loop_
_entity_poly.entity_id
_entity_poly.type
_entity_poly.pdbx_seq_one_letter_code
_entity_poly.pdbx_strand_id
1 'polypeptide(L)'
;MVANRELRAGEEIITEMPFVIGPKACTYPLCLSCFTPWPLEPDDKSLCSKCGWPVCGEECENAPQHKDYECQVFAQANEKFNVDAALDGNSENGVPQLECITPLRLLLESERNVERWNKEVKDMEAHNKTRCQKSQWKSDQINIVDYLRKRLKLDRFSEKYIQTICGILEINTFEVRTAKGFSARGLYPTVAMMNHSCVSNTSHSISPIDYRIRLRTTLKIPAGGELYASYTHSLLPTILRREHLLEGKHFACACPRCSDPTELGTHMSSLKCNKCDNGIVLPLDSLDSESTWKCTHCDFSTNGQAVRKILRIIQAQVDAAEAISGADGADAIYKRETVMKKYRLVLHPHHAFLSMLRHSLTQMYGRVDEYLLDDLPDVVLEHKVDMCRLLLQVLDVVEPGYSRVRGMTLYELHAPLLFLAKDQWNAGVIDEAKLKSKMIEAANILKEAVMILSLEPSETSEGQIGLVAKESIIQLEQSINDL
;
A
#
# COMPACT_ATOMS: atom_id res chain seq x y z
N MET A 1 -8.37 2.70 19.22
CA MET A 1 -7.84 4.04 19.57
C MET A 1 -8.93 5.08 19.35
N VAL A 2 -9.17 6.04 20.25
CA VAL A 2 -10.26 7.04 20.11
C VAL A 2 -9.76 8.47 20.27
N ALA A 3 -10.44 9.42 19.62
CA ALA A 3 -10.15 10.84 19.72
C ALA A 3 -10.62 11.41 21.06
N ASN A 4 -9.74 12.11 21.80
CA ASN A 4 -10.12 12.75 23.07
C ASN A 4 -10.74 14.15 22.89
N ARG A 5 -10.66 14.70 21.68
CA ARG A 5 -11.24 15.97 21.25
C ARG A 5 -11.65 15.87 19.78
N GLU A 6 -12.30 16.91 19.27
CA GLU A 6 -12.50 17.03 17.83
C GLU A 6 -11.16 17.18 17.09
N LEU A 7 -11.00 16.43 16.01
CA LEU A 7 -9.85 16.45 15.10
C LEU A 7 -10.30 16.94 13.72
N ARG A 8 -9.50 17.80 13.09
CA ARG A 8 -9.75 18.30 11.73
C ARG A 8 -9.25 17.30 10.70
N ALA A 9 -9.71 17.40 9.45
CA ALA A 9 -9.09 16.65 8.35
C ALA A 9 -7.66 17.13 8.09
N GLY A 10 -6.73 16.21 7.84
CA GLY A 10 -5.31 16.48 7.61
C GLY A 10 -4.49 16.73 8.88
N GLU A 11 -5.11 16.62 10.06
CA GLU A 11 -4.42 16.89 11.32
C GLU A 11 -3.45 15.75 11.66
N GLU A 12 -2.19 16.10 11.91
CA GLU A 12 -1.20 15.14 12.41
C GLU A 12 -1.47 14.84 13.89
N ILE A 13 -1.73 13.56 14.18
CA ILE A 13 -2.14 13.12 15.51
C ILE A 13 -1.08 12.28 16.22
N ILE A 14 -0.24 11.57 15.46
CA ILE A 14 0.86 10.76 16.00
C ILE A 14 2.07 10.90 15.11
N THR A 15 3.22 11.11 15.74
CA THR A 15 4.54 11.02 15.12
C THR A 15 5.40 10.10 15.95
N GLU A 16 5.85 8.98 15.36
CA GLU A 16 6.47 7.88 16.09
C GLU A 16 7.73 7.36 15.37
N MET A 17 8.79 7.14 16.14
CA MET A 17 9.98 6.41 15.66
C MET A 17 9.74 4.90 15.79
N PRO A 18 10.23 4.09 14.84
CA PRO A 18 10.06 2.65 14.92
C PRO A 18 10.66 2.10 16.22
N PHE A 19 10.04 1.05 16.76
CA PHE A 19 10.64 0.25 17.82
C PHE A 19 11.81 -0.56 17.26
N VAL A 20 11.60 -1.21 16.11
CA VAL A 20 12.63 -1.88 15.31
C VAL A 20 12.31 -1.78 13.83
N ILE A 21 13.34 -1.87 13.00
CA ILE A 21 13.24 -2.04 11.55
C ILE A 21 14.11 -3.19 11.10
N GLY A 22 13.61 -3.96 10.13
CA GLY A 22 14.39 -5.00 9.50
C GLY A 22 13.72 -5.55 8.24
N PRO A 23 14.34 -6.57 7.63
CA PRO A 23 13.78 -7.23 6.46
C PRO A 23 12.40 -7.85 6.74
N LYS A 24 11.61 -7.95 5.67
CA LYS A 24 10.37 -8.75 5.66
C LYS A 24 10.71 -10.25 5.75
N ALA A 25 9.73 -11.05 6.15
CA ALA A 25 9.85 -12.51 6.01
C ALA A 25 9.92 -12.89 4.52
N CYS A 26 10.52 -14.05 4.21
CA CYS A 26 10.67 -14.55 2.84
C CYS A 26 11.29 -13.52 1.88
N THR A 27 12.37 -12.85 2.32
CA THR A 27 13.03 -11.81 1.52
C THR A 27 14.13 -12.37 0.62
N TYR A 28 14.44 -11.66 -0.46
CA TYR A 28 15.63 -11.89 -1.28
C TYR A 28 16.91 -11.45 -0.54
N PRO A 29 18.11 -11.90 -0.98
CA PRO A 29 19.37 -11.46 -0.41
C PRO A 29 19.52 -9.93 -0.43
N LEU A 30 19.77 -9.32 0.74
CA LEU A 30 19.84 -7.87 0.87
C LEU A 30 20.89 -7.44 1.89
N CYS A 31 21.31 -6.18 1.81
CA CYS A 31 22.15 -5.55 2.82
C CYS A 31 21.36 -5.35 4.13
N LEU A 32 21.92 -5.80 5.25
CA LEU A 32 21.25 -5.74 6.56
C LEU A 32 20.95 -4.30 7.06
N SER A 33 21.67 -3.30 6.57
CA SER A 33 21.51 -1.90 7.00
C SER A 33 20.57 -1.08 6.12
N CYS A 34 20.78 -1.06 4.81
CA CYS A 34 20.03 -0.22 3.86
C CYS A 34 18.97 -0.98 3.05
N PHE A 35 18.84 -2.30 3.25
CA PHE A 35 17.86 -3.18 2.58
C PHE A 35 17.94 -3.21 1.05
N THR A 36 19.04 -2.71 0.48
CA THR A 36 19.31 -2.81 -0.96
C THR A 36 19.58 -4.27 -1.34
N PRO A 37 19.10 -4.75 -2.49
CA PRO A 37 19.47 -6.06 -3.03
C PRO A 37 20.97 -6.26 -3.00
N TRP A 38 21.37 -7.45 -2.59
CA TRP A 38 22.76 -7.82 -2.41
C TRP A 38 23.02 -9.15 -3.12
N PRO A 39 24.17 -9.35 -3.78
CA PRO A 39 25.22 -8.36 -4.00
C PRO A 39 24.78 -7.25 -4.97
N LEU A 40 25.46 -6.09 -4.94
CA LEU A 40 25.17 -4.98 -5.87
C LEU A 40 25.52 -5.35 -7.31
N GLU A 41 26.63 -6.07 -7.46
CA GLU A 41 27.09 -6.67 -8.71
C GLU A 41 27.44 -8.13 -8.44
N PRO A 42 27.33 -9.05 -9.41
CA PRO A 42 27.58 -10.48 -9.18
C PRO A 42 28.95 -10.81 -8.54
N ASP A 43 29.96 -9.99 -8.84
CA ASP A 43 31.33 -10.15 -8.34
C ASP A 43 31.58 -9.40 -7.02
N ASP A 44 30.75 -8.43 -6.65
CA ASP A 44 30.89 -7.63 -5.41
C ASP A 44 30.05 -8.22 -4.27
N LYS A 45 30.54 -9.32 -3.72
CA LYS A 45 29.95 -10.03 -2.58
C LYS A 45 30.44 -9.46 -1.25
N SER A 46 30.38 -8.14 -1.09
CA SER A 46 30.81 -7.45 0.13
C SER A 46 30.10 -7.98 1.38
N LEU A 47 30.88 -8.35 2.41
CA LEU A 47 30.39 -8.84 3.69
C LEU A 47 30.96 -7.99 4.83
N CYS A 48 30.22 -7.90 5.93
CA CYS A 48 30.69 -7.23 7.13
C CYS A 48 31.99 -7.88 7.63
N SER A 49 33.04 -7.09 7.81
CA SER A 49 34.37 -7.56 8.22
C SER A 49 34.36 -8.24 9.59
N LYS A 50 33.38 -7.92 10.44
CA LYS A 50 33.24 -8.42 11.81
C LYS A 50 32.45 -9.73 11.86
N CYS A 51 31.22 -9.73 11.35
CA CYS A 51 30.33 -10.88 11.46
C CYS A 51 30.29 -11.76 10.20
N GLY A 52 30.64 -11.25 9.02
CA GLY A 52 30.56 -11.97 7.75
C GLY A 52 29.15 -12.08 7.16
N TRP A 53 28.30 -11.08 7.42
CA TRP A 53 26.94 -11.00 6.86
C TRP A 53 26.78 -9.87 5.83
N PRO A 54 25.77 -9.92 4.94
CA PRO A 54 25.64 -9.01 3.81
C PRO A 54 25.51 -7.53 4.19
N VAL A 55 26.43 -6.72 3.67
CA VAL A 55 26.39 -5.25 3.74
C VAL A 55 26.92 -4.67 2.43
N CYS A 56 26.50 -3.46 2.06
CA CYS A 56 27.00 -2.82 0.83
C CYS A 56 28.43 -2.29 0.94
N GLY A 57 29.00 -2.17 2.15
CA GLY A 57 30.32 -1.59 2.38
C GLY A 57 30.48 -1.03 3.79
N GLU A 58 31.55 -0.25 4.01
CA GLU A 58 31.95 0.25 5.33
C GLU A 58 30.88 1.11 6.02
N GLU A 59 30.15 1.95 5.28
CA GLU A 59 29.05 2.75 5.83
C GLU A 59 27.94 1.85 6.39
N CYS A 60 27.51 0.85 5.62
CA CYS A 60 26.48 -0.09 6.05
C CYS A 60 26.97 -1.01 7.16
N GLU A 61 28.24 -1.40 7.18
CA GLU A 61 28.84 -2.15 8.28
C GLU A 61 28.76 -1.37 9.61
N ASN A 62 28.95 -0.06 9.57
CA ASN A 62 28.96 0.79 10.76
C ASN A 62 27.61 1.43 11.09
N ALA A 63 26.59 1.22 10.25
CA ALA A 63 25.24 1.72 10.46
C ALA A 63 24.59 1.10 11.72
N PRO A 64 23.92 1.89 12.59
CA PRO A 64 23.35 1.41 13.84
C PRO A 64 22.39 0.22 13.67
N GLN A 65 21.64 0.16 12.57
CA GLN A 65 20.65 -0.89 12.30
C GLN A 65 21.26 -2.29 12.29
N HIS A 66 22.51 -2.43 11.85
CA HIS A 66 23.24 -3.70 11.86
C HIS A 66 24.21 -3.79 13.04
N LYS A 67 25.06 -2.75 13.18
CA LYS A 67 26.17 -2.73 14.14
C LYS A 67 25.70 -2.90 15.58
N ASP A 68 24.62 -2.22 15.96
CA ASP A 68 24.17 -2.17 17.36
C ASP A 68 23.24 -3.34 17.73
N TYR A 69 22.92 -4.23 16.78
CA TYR A 69 22.01 -5.36 16.96
C TYR A 69 22.70 -6.69 16.64
N GLU A 70 22.37 -7.31 15.50
CA GLU A 70 22.73 -8.69 15.22
C GLU A 70 24.22 -8.93 14.94
N CYS A 71 24.98 -7.89 14.57
CA CYS A 71 26.39 -8.01 14.21
C CYS A 71 27.23 -8.70 15.30
N GLN A 72 27.10 -8.26 16.54
CA GLN A 72 27.84 -8.83 17.67
C GLN A 72 27.42 -10.27 17.96
N VAL A 73 26.12 -10.58 17.84
CA VAL A 73 25.59 -11.93 18.07
C VAL A 73 26.20 -12.91 17.07
N PHE A 74 26.20 -12.56 15.79
CA PHE A 74 26.78 -13.40 14.74
C PHE A 74 28.29 -13.55 14.88
N ALA A 75 29.01 -12.46 15.21
CA ALA A 75 30.45 -12.52 15.43
C ALA A 75 30.81 -13.45 16.60
N GLN A 76 30.09 -13.37 17.73
CA GLN A 76 30.33 -14.21 18.91
C GLN A 76 29.99 -15.69 18.67
N ALA A 77 28.93 -15.96 17.89
CA ALA A 77 28.57 -17.32 17.51
C ALA A 77 29.48 -17.92 16.41
N ASN A 78 30.35 -17.10 15.81
CA ASN A 78 31.08 -17.41 14.57
C ASN A 78 30.14 -17.90 13.45
N GLU A 79 28.92 -17.36 13.40
CA GLU A 79 27.92 -17.71 12.40
C GLU A 79 28.13 -16.83 11.16
N LYS A 80 28.36 -17.46 10.01
CA LYS A 80 28.61 -16.78 8.73
C LYS A 80 27.40 -16.91 7.80
N PHE A 81 27.21 -15.90 6.96
CA PHE A 81 26.20 -15.95 5.92
C PHE A 81 26.59 -16.95 4.83
N ASN A 82 25.68 -17.84 4.45
CA ASN A 82 25.92 -18.81 3.39
C ASN A 82 25.64 -18.15 2.03
N VAL A 83 26.69 -17.58 1.45
CA VAL A 83 26.66 -16.87 0.17
C VAL A 83 26.18 -17.77 -0.96
N ASP A 84 26.69 -19.00 -1.04
CA ASP A 84 26.36 -19.92 -2.14
C ASP A 84 24.88 -20.30 -2.10
N ALA A 85 24.35 -20.63 -0.92
CA ALA A 85 22.94 -20.96 -0.76
C ALA A 85 22.02 -19.75 -1.03
N ALA A 86 22.46 -18.52 -0.70
CA ALA A 86 21.68 -17.33 -0.96
C ALA A 86 21.57 -16.98 -2.45
N LEU A 87 22.58 -17.36 -3.26
CA LEU A 87 22.70 -17.01 -4.68
C LEU A 87 22.38 -18.16 -5.65
N ASP A 88 22.03 -19.35 -5.16
CA ASP A 88 21.73 -20.55 -5.97
C ASP A 88 20.47 -20.43 -6.86
N GLY A 89 19.81 -19.26 -6.90
CA GLY A 89 18.65 -18.99 -7.76
C GLY A 89 17.35 -19.73 -7.38
N ASN A 90 17.43 -20.75 -6.50
CA ASN A 90 16.30 -21.56 -6.01
C ASN A 90 15.50 -20.90 -4.86
N SER A 91 15.73 -19.61 -4.58
CA SER A 91 15.14 -18.88 -3.46
C SER A 91 13.72 -18.37 -3.75
N GLU A 92 12.84 -19.19 -4.35
CA GLU A 92 11.43 -18.82 -4.58
C GLU A 92 10.71 -18.41 -3.28
N ASN A 93 11.15 -18.93 -2.13
CA ASN A 93 10.62 -18.63 -0.81
C ASN A 93 11.50 -17.66 0.03
N GLY A 94 12.45 -16.96 -0.61
CA GLY A 94 13.42 -16.09 0.05
C GLY A 94 14.58 -16.84 0.72
N VAL A 95 15.42 -16.11 1.45
CA VAL A 95 16.63 -16.64 2.12
C VAL A 95 16.32 -16.97 3.59
N PRO A 96 16.29 -18.25 3.99
CA PRO A 96 15.91 -18.63 5.36
C PRO A 96 16.78 -18.00 6.45
N GLN A 97 18.09 -17.82 6.22
CA GLN A 97 18.99 -17.18 7.19
C GLN A 97 18.59 -15.73 7.51
N LEU A 98 17.93 -15.03 6.59
CA LEU A 98 17.50 -13.64 6.79
C LEU A 98 16.19 -13.52 7.59
N GLU A 99 15.41 -14.60 7.73
CA GLU A 99 14.14 -14.58 8.46
C GLU A 99 14.32 -14.26 9.95
N CYS A 100 15.48 -14.62 10.51
CA CYS A 100 15.77 -14.40 11.92
C CYS A 100 16.13 -12.95 12.27
N ILE A 101 16.47 -12.10 11.28
CA ILE A 101 17.07 -10.77 11.52
C ILE A 101 16.13 -9.87 12.31
N THR A 102 14.91 -9.64 11.81
CA THR A 102 13.96 -8.74 12.47
C THR A 102 13.46 -9.29 13.82
N PRO A 103 13.13 -10.58 13.97
CA PRO A 103 12.87 -11.19 15.28
C PRO A 103 14.03 -11.02 16.27
N LEU A 104 15.28 -11.22 15.82
CA LEU A 104 16.46 -11.04 16.67
C LEU A 104 16.62 -9.57 17.09
N ARG A 105 16.44 -8.61 16.17
CA ARG A 105 16.45 -7.18 16.50
C ARG A 105 15.40 -6.84 17.55
N LEU A 106 14.18 -7.38 17.44
CA LEU A 106 13.12 -7.13 18.42
C LEU A 106 13.45 -7.73 19.80
N LEU A 107 14.02 -8.96 19.83
CA LEU A 107 14.49 -9.58 21.07
C LEU A 107 15.58 -8.74 21.74
N LEU A 108 16.60 -8.31 20.99
CA LEU A 108 17.70 -7.49 21.51
C LEU A 108 17.21 -6.12 21.98
N GLU A 109 16.30 -5.48 21.23
CA GLU A 109 15.72 -4.20 21.64
C GLU A 109 14.87 -4.33 22.91
N SER A 110 14.20 -5.48 23.11
CA SER A 110 13.47 -5.76 24.35
C SER A 110 14.37 -5.80 25.58
N GLU A 111 15.62 -6.24 25.42
CA GLU A 111 16.64 -6.24 26.49
C GLU A 111 17.30 -4.86 26.65
N ARG A 112 17.54 -4.14 25.53
CA ARG A 112 18.19 -2.83 25.51
C ARG A 112 17.30 -1.73 26.10
N ASN A 113 16.00 -1.78 25.82
CA ASN A 113 15.03 -0.75 26.21
C ASN A 113 13.81 -1.35 26.91
N VAL A 114 14.06 -1.93 28.09
CA VAL A 114 13.06 -2.66 28.89
C VAL A 114 11.86 -1.77 29.26
N GLU A 115 12.07 -0.49 29.55
CA GLU A 115 10.97 0.44 29.88
C GLU A 115 10.03 0.63 28.69
N ARG A 116 10.58 0.94 27.50
CA ARG A 116 9.80 1.12 26.28
C ARG A 116 9.10 -0.19 25.89
N TRP A 117 9.81 -1.32 25.94
CA TRP A 117 9.22 -2.65 25.70
C TRP A 117 8.00 -2.92 26.59
N ASN A 118 8.14 -2.67 27.89
CA ASN A 118 7.09 -2.93 28.87
C ASN A 118 5.87 -2.02 28.71
N LYS A 119 6.07 -0.82 28.17
CA LYS A 119 5.02 0.16 27.96
C LYS A 119 4.31 -0.01 26.62
N GLU A 120 5.05 -0.37 25.59
CA GLU A 120 4.59 -0.23 24.19
C GLU A 120 4.37 -1.58 23.50
N VAL A 121 5.18 -2.62 23.78
CA VAL A 121 5.25 -3.80 22.91
C VAL A 121 4.82 -5.11 23.56
N LYS A 122 5.14 -5.31 24.85
CA LYS A 122 4.98 -6.63 25.52
C LYS A 122 3.57 -7.23 25.44
N ASP A 123 2.55 -6.36 25.37
CA ASP A 123 1.13 -6.73 25.43
C ASP A 123 0.46 -6.66 24.03
N MET A 124 1.24 -6.41 22.98
CA MET A 124 0.73 -6.41 21.60
C MET A 124 0.23 -7.81 21.21
N GLU A 125 -0.84 -7.84 20.41
CA GLU A 125 -1.43 -9.10 19.97
C GLU A 125 -0.47 -9.85 19.03
N ALA A 126 -0.30 -11.15 19.32
CA ALA A 126 0.58 -12.05 18.58
C ALA A 126 -0.17 -13.24 17.96
N HIS A 127 -1.45 -13.40 18.29
CA HIS A 127 -2.35 -14.46 17.84
C HIS A 127 -1.77 -15.88 17.94
N ASN A 128 -0.93 -16.15 18.94
CA ASN A 128 -0.24 -17.44 19.11
C ASN A 128 -1.19 -18.65 19.07
N LYS A 129 -2.40 -18.53 19.64
CA LYS A 129 -3.41 -19.61 19.64
C LYS A 129 -3.89 -19.97 18.22
N THR A 130 -3.97 -18.99 17.34
CA THR A 130 -4.37 -19.18 15.94
C THR A 130 -3.16 -19.60 15.10
N ARG A 131 -2.03 -18.90 15.27
CA ARG A 131 -0.80 -19.14 14.50
C ARG A 131 -0.24 -20.53 14.71
N CYS A 132 -0.33 -21.11 15.91
CA CYS A 132 0.21 -22.46 16.18
C CYS A 132 -0.44 -23.58 15.36
N GLN A 133 -1.59 -23.31 14.73
CA GLN A 133 -2.30 -24.24 13.86
C GLN A 133 -1.94 -24.07 12.38
N LYS A 134 -1.14 -23.04 12.03
CA LYS A 134 -0.77 -22.68 10.67
C LYS A 134 0.59 -23.28 10.28
N SER A 135 0.84 -23.41 8.98
CA SER A 135 2.13 -23.86 8.44
C SER A 135 3.27 -22.92 8.81
N GLN A 136 3.02 -21.60 8.80
CA GLN A 136 4.02 -20.59 9.12
C GLN A 136 4.67 -20.80 10.49
N TRP A 137 3.92 -21.22 11.51
CA TRP A 137 4.47 -21.52 12.83
C TRP A 137 5.56 -22.61 12.80
N LYS A 138 5.41 -23.60 11.92
CA LYS A 138 6.40 -24.66 11.72
C LYS A 138 7.64 -24.13 11.01
N SER A 139 7.47 -23.26 10.01
CA SER A 139 8.57 -22.57 9.35
C SER A 139 9.35 -21.70 10.34
N ASP A 140 8.64 -20.88 11.13
CA ASP A 140 9.22 -20.03 12.18
C ASP A 140 10.00 -20.87 13.21
N GLN A 141 9.48 -22.06 13.56
CA GLN A 141 10.17 -22.97 14.48
C GLN A 141 11.55 -23.37 13.95
N ILE A 142 11.68 -23.65 12.66
CA ILE A 142 12.94 -24.11 12.06
C ILE A 142 13.86 -22.91 11.77
N ASN A 143 13.35 -21.93 11.03
CA ASN A 143 14.16 -20.85 10.47
C ASN A 143 14.52 -19.78 11.51
N ILE A 144 13.72 -19.63 12.56
CA ILE A 144 13.91 -18.60 13.58
C ILE A 144 14.19 -19.23 14.94
N VAL A 145 13.26 -20.00 15.51
CA VAL A 145 13.40 -20.49 16.90
C VAL A 145 14.61 -21.41 17.07
N ASP A 146 14.69 -22.46 16.26
CA ASP A 146 15.78 -23.42 16.28
C ASP A 146 17.09 -22.78 15.84
N TYR A 147 17.06 -21.88 14.86
CA TYR A 147 18.25 -21.14 14.43
C TYR A 147 18.81 -20.28 15.58
N LEU A 148 18.00 -19.43 16.20
CA LEU A 148 18.43 -18.57 17.29
C LEU A 148 18.93 -19.37 18.52
N ARG A 149 18.19 -20.41 18.93
CA ARG A 149 18.55 -21.19 20.13
C ARG A 149 19.69 -22.17 19.87
N LYS A 150 19.62 -22.96 18.79
CA LYS A 150 20.54 -24.08 18.55
C LYS A 150 21.80 -23.65 17.80
N ARG A 151 21.69 -22.77 16.80
CA ARG A 151 22.85 -22.27 16.03
C ARG A 151 23.52 -21.09 16.74
N LEU A 152 22.76 -20.04 17.08
CA LEU A 152 23.32 -18.84 17.73
C LEU A 152 23.47 -18.97 19.26
N LYS A 153 23.07 -20.10 19.86
CA LYS A 153 23.21 -20.39 21.30
C LYS A 153 22.50 -19.37 22.22
N LEU A 154 21.39 -18.80 21.75
CA LEU A 154 20.61 -17.82 22.52
C LEU A 154 19.58 -18.50 23.45
N ASP A 155 20.04 -19.39 24.34
CA ASP A 155 19.18 -20.18 25.23
C ASP A 155 18.34 -19.33 26.19
N ARG A 156 18.78 -18.10 26.45
CA ARG A 156 18.09 -17.10 27.29
C ARG A 156 16.70 -16.72 26.78
N PHE A 157 16.42 -16.89 25.49
CA PHE A 157 15.10 -16.64 24.92
C PHE A 157 14.33 -17.96 24.74
N SER A 158 13.30 -18.19 25.54
CA SER A 158 12.47 -19.40 25.42
C SER A 158 11.82 -19.53 24.03
N GLU A 159 11.57 -20.76 23.57
CA GLU A 159 10.91 -21.03 22.28
C GLU A 159 9.57 -20.31 22.17
N LYS A 160 8.76 -20.38 23.23
CA LYS A 160 7.46 -19.70 23.31
C LYS A 160 7.61 -18.17 23.18
N TYR A 161 8.65 -17.60 23.77
CA TYR A 161 8.91 -16.16 23.67
C TYR A 161 9.28 -15.77 22.25
N ILE A 162 10.18 -16.50 21.60
CA ILE A 162 10.57 -16.25 20.20
C ILE A 162 9.35 -16.37 19.26
N GLN A 163 8.51 -17.38 19.44
CA GLN A 163 7.27 -17.51 18.66
C GLN A 163 6.31 -16.33 18.85
N THR A 164 6.25 -15.78 20.07
CA THR A 164 5.45 -14.59 20.38
C THR A 164 6.01 -13.35 19.66
N ILE A 165 7.33 -13.19 19.64
CA ILE A 165 8.01 -12.11 18.89
C ILE A 165 7.69 -12.19 17.39
N CYS A 166 7.72 -13.39 16.80
CA CYS A 166 7.31 -13.58 15.40
C CYS A 166 5.86 -13.11 15.17
N GLY A 167 4.96 -13.43 16.11
CA GLY A 167 3.55 -13.04 16.01
C GLY A 167 3.34 -11.54 16.15
N ILE A 168 4.03 -10.88 17.08
CA ILE A 168 3.98 -9.42 17.21
C ILE A 168 4.39 -8.77 15.88
N LEU A 169 5.47 -9.25 15.25
CA LEU A 169 5.95 -8.70 13.99
C LEU A 169 4.97 -8.96 12.83
N GLU A 170 4.37 -10.14 12.74
CA GLU A 170 3.40 -10.50 11.70
C GLU A 170 2.13 -9.64 11.77
N ILE A 171 1.63 -9.40 12.98
CA ILE A 171 0.34 -8.73 13.19
C ILE A 171 0.48 -7.21 13.19
N ASN A 172 1.59 -6.65 13.67
CA ASN A 172 1.65 -5.23 14.04
C ASN A 172 2.67 -4.38 13.25
N THR A 173 3.39 -4.97 12.28
CA THR A 173 4.35 -4.20 11.48
C THR A 173 3.72 -3.50 10.28
N PHE A 174 4.35 -2.41 9.88
CA PHE A 174 4.03 -1.61 8.70
C PHE A 174 5.11 -1.81 7.65
N GLU A 175 4.71 -1.78 6.38
CA GLU A 175 5.68 -1.72 5.29
C GLU A 175 6.39 -0.37 5.27
N VAL A 176 7.71 -0.42 5.16
CA VAL A 176 8.58 0.75 5.08
C VAL A 176 9.28 0.71 3.73
N ARG A 177 9.46 1.87 3.10
CA ARG A 177 10.29 2.00 1.89
C ARG A 177 11.51 2.85 2.17
N THR A 178 12.67 2.39 1.70
CA THR A 178 13.92 3.15 1.78
C THR A 178 13.94 4.27 0.74
N ALA A 179 14.91 5.18 0.84
CA ALA A 179 15.11 6.24 -0.17
C ALA A 179 15.34 5.70 -1.59
N LYS A 180 15.81 4.46 -1.72
CA LYS A 180 15.99 3.76 -3.00
C LYS A 180 14.77 2.94 -3.43
N GLY A 181 13.67 3.00 -2.68
CA GLY A 181 12.41 2.31 -2.98
C GLY A 181 12.33 0.85 -2.50
N PHE A 182 13.34 0.33 -1.81
CA PHE A 182 13.35 -1.05 -1.32
C PHE A 182 12.44 -1.23 -0.11
N SER A 183 11.82 -2.41 -0.02
CA SER A 183 10.81 -2.70 1.00
C SER A 183 11.43 -3.32 2.26
N ALA A 184 11.03 -2.83 3.41
CA ALA A 184 11.36 -3.34 4.74
C ALA A 184 10.08 -3.37 5.60
N ARG A 185 10.20 -3.77 6.87
CA ARG A 185 9.13 -3.65 7.85
C ARG A 185 9.58 -2.92 9.10
N GLY A 186 8.69 -2.13 9.67
CA GLY A 186 8.89 -1.40 10.92
C GLY A 186 7.77 -1.67 11.91
N LEU A 187 8.12 -1.79 13.20
CA LEU A 187 7.15 -1.90 14.28
C LEU A 187 6.90 -0.51 14.88
N TYR A 188 5.65 -0.05 14.86
CA TYR A 188 5.23 1.27 15.39
C TYR A 188 4.13 1.04 16.42
N PRO A 189 4.49 0.81 17.69
CA PRO A 189 3.55 0.27 18.67
C PRO A 189 2.30 1.13 18.87
N THR A 190 2.48 2.46 18.88
CA THR A 190 1.36 3.39 19.10
C THR A 190 0.41 3.39 17.90
N VAL A 191 0.95 3.51 16.68
CA VAL A 191 0.13 3.51 15.45
C VAL A 191 -0.55 2.15 15.24
N ALA A 192 0.09 1.04 15.61
CA ALA A 192 -0.46 -0.32 15.50
C ALA A 192 -1.73 -0.55 16.34
N MET A 193 -2.03 0.29 17.33
CA MET A 193 -3.23 0.15 18.17
C MET A 193 -4.56 0.55 17.48
N MET A 194 -4.50 1.18 16.30
CA MET A 194 -5.73 1.53 15.57
C MET A 194 -6.34 0.28 14.96
N ASN A 195 -7.65 0.10 15.14
CA ASN A 195 -8.39 -1.00 14.51
C ASN A 195 -8.55 -0.80 13.01
N HIS A 196 -8.88 -1.89 12.33
CA HIS A 196 -9.19 -1.86 10.91
C HIS A 196 -10.61 -1.33 10.61
N SER A 197 -10.73 -0.55 9.54
CA SER A 197 -11.97 -0.37 8.77
C SER A 197 -11.65 -0.36 7.27
N CYS A 198 -12.52 -0.94 6.43
CA CYS A 198 -12.39 -0.84 4.97
C CYS A 198 -12.74 0.56 4.42
N VAL A 199 -13.21 1.45 5.30
CA VAL A 199 -13.32 2.90 5.08
C VAL A 199 -12.57 3.56 6.24
N SER A 200 -11.27 3.77 6.05
CA SER A 200 -10.41 4.36 7.08
C SER A 200 -10.62 5.87 7.16
N ASN A 201 -10.43 6.42 8.36
CA ASN A 201 -10.47 7.88 8.60
C ASN A 201 -9.08 8.44 8.96
N THR A 202 -8.04 7.63 8.75
CA THR A 202 -6.64 8.00 8.92
C THR A 202 -5.79 7.56 7.72
N SER A 203 -4.67 8.24 7.52
CA SER A 203 -3.63 7.92 6.55
C SER A 203 -2.26 8.11 7.21
N HIS A 204 -1.26 7.36 6.76
CA HIS A 204 0.09 7.49 7.28
C HIS A 204 1.13 7.64 6.17
N SER A 205 2.21 8.34 6.51
CA SER A 205 3.40 8.49 5.69
C SER A 205 4.63 8.10 6.51
N ILE A 206 5.56 7.37 5.92
CA ILE A 206 6.81 6.98 6.58
C ILE A 206 7.96 7.65 5.85
N SER A 207 8.80 8.39 6.58
CA SER A 207 9.99 9.01 5.97
C SER A 207 10.95 7.93 5.48
N PRO A 208 11.47 8.02 4.24
CA PRO A 208 12.46 7.07 3.75
C PRO A 208 13.87 7.25 4.37
N ILE A 209 14.06 8.29 5.20
CA ILE A 209 15.35 8.67 5.78
C ILE A 209 15.49 8.16 7.21
N ASP A 210 14.62 8.59 8.13
CA ASP A 210 14.65 8.20 9.54
C ASP A 210 13.58 7.16 9.90
N TYR A 211 12.77 6.75 8.91
CA TYR A 211 11.67 5.81 9.06
C TYR A 211 10.62 6.21 10.10
N ARG A 212 10.51 7.50 10.41
CA ARG A 212 9.46 8.02 11.27
C ARG A 212 8.11 7.93 10.58
N ILE A 213 7.12 7.36 11.27
CA ILE A 213 5.74 7.36 10.81
C ILE A 213 5.04 8.63 11.29
N ARG A 214 4.29 9.26 10.39
CA ARG A 214 3.37 10.36 10.68
C ARG A 214 1.97 9.93 10.32
N LEU A 215 1.09 9.93 11.31
CA LEU A 215 -0.32 9.56 11.19
C LEU A 215 -1.18 10.82 11.16
N ARG A 216 -2.08 10.89 10.19
CA ARG A 216 -3.01 12.00 10.00
C ARG A 216 -4.43 11.51 9.85
N THR A 217 -5.38 12.33 10.27
CA THR A 217 -6.79 12.13 9.95
C THR A 217 -7.05 12.47 8.48
N THR A 218 -7.89 11.70 7.80
CA THR A 218 -8.36 12.04 6.45
C THR A 218 -9.66 12.82 6.48
N LEU A 219 -10.42 12.68 7.57
CA LEU A 219 -11.72 13.31 7.78
C LEU A 219 -11.74 14.09 9.10
N LYS A 220 -12.78 14.91 9.26
CA LYS A 220 -13.13 15.46 10.58
C LYS A 220 -13.60 14.32 11.49
N ILE A 221 -13.07 14.24 12.71
CA ILE A 221 -13.41 13.19 13.68
C ILE A 221 -13.92 13.86 14.96
N PRO A 222 -15.13 13.53 15.44
CA PRO A 222 -15.66 14.09 16.69
C PRO A 222 -14.92 13.55 17.91
N ALA A 223 -15.02 14.26 19.03
CA ALA A 223 -14.56 13.73 20.32
C ALA A 223 -15.27 12.39 20.64
N GLY A 224 -14.51 11.41 21.11
CA GLY A 224 -14.95 10.03 21.32
C GLY A 224 -15.00 9.17 20.05
N GLY A 225 -14.79 9.75 18.86
CA GLY A 225 -14.76 9.00 17.60
C GLY A 225 -13.57 8.04 17.51
N GLU A 226 -13.81 6.83 17.02
CA GLU A 226 -12.74 5.84 16.83
C GLU A 226 -11.88 6.17 15.60
N LEU A 227 -10.57 5.96 15.75
CA LEU A 227 -9.57 6.09 14.70
C LEU A 227 -9.36 4.73 14.05
N TYR A 228 -9.55 4.68 12.74
CA TYR A 228 -9.43 3.47 11.93
C TYR A 228 -8.33 3.61 10.89
N ALA A 229 -7.50 2.58 10.78
CA ALA A 229 -6.57 2.39 9.69
C ALA A 229 -7.11 1.33 8.69
N SER A 230 -6.59 1.31 7.47
CA SER A 230 -6.79 0.16 6.57
C SER A 230 -5.58 -0.78 6.67
N TYR A 231 -5.82 -2.07 6.87
CA TYR A 231 -4.78 -3.10 6.92
C TYR A 231 -4.59 -3.81 5.57
N THR A 232 -5.33 -3.38 4.56
CA THR A 232 -5.39 -3.98 3.23
C THR A 232 -5.62 -2.89 2.19
N HIS A 233 -5.37 -3.19 0.92
CA HIS A 233 -5.74 -2.32 -0.18
C HIS A 233 -7.27 -2.09 -0.23
N SER A 234 -7.69 -0.83 -0.34
CA SER A 234 -9.10 -0.43 -0.41
C SER A 234 -9.75 -0.82 -1.75
N LEU A 235 -8.96 -0.92 -2.82
CA LEU A 235 -9.38 -1.23 -4.19
C LEU A 235 -9.41 -2.74 -4.49
N LEU A 236 -9.80 -3.55 -3.51
CA LEU A 236 -10.09 -4.98 -3.69
C LEU A 236 -11.58 -5.24 -3.47
N PRO A 237 -12.20 -6.27 -4.06
CA PRO A 237 -13.58 -6.70 -3.74
C PRO A 237 -13.74 -7.23 -2.31
N THR A 238 -14.95 -7.18 -1.74
CA THR A 238 -15.24 -7.55 -0.33
C THR A 238 -14.80 -8.98 0.02
N ILE A 239 -15.08 -9.96 -0.84
CA ILE A 239 -14.67 -11.36 -0.63
C ILE A 239 -13.14 -11.43 -0.50
N LEU A 240 -12.41 -10.81 -1.43
CA LEU A 240 -10.94 -10.86 -1.46
C LEU A 240 -10.31 -10.07 -0.31
N ARG A 241 -10.87 -8.90 0.06
CA ARG A 241 -10.42 -8.13 1.23
C ARG A 241 -10.59 -8.92 2.52
N ARG A 242 -11.77 -9.54 2.73
CA ARG A 242 -12.06 -10.32 3.93
C ARG A 242 -11.16 -11.55 4.02
N GLU A 243 -10.89 -12.23 2.90
CA GLU A 243 -9.92 -13.33 2.83
C GLU A 243 -8.52 -12.87 3.24
N HIS A 244 -8.02 -11.78 2.65
CA HIS A 244 -6.70 -11.24 2.96
C HIS A 244 -6.54 -10.88 4.44
N LEU A 245 -7.55 -10.24 5.04
CA LEU A 245 -7.56 -9.91 6.47
C LEU A 245 -7.62 -11.15 7.36
N LEU A 246 -8.40 -12.17 6.98
CA LEU A 246 -8.49 -13.40 7.74
C LEU A 246 -7.17 -14.19 7.69
N GLU A 247 -6.52 -14.23 6.53
CA GLU A 247 -5.24 -14.90 6.33
C GLU A 247 -4.11 -14.20 7.10
N GLY A 248 -3.96 -12.88 6.94
CA GLY A 248 -2.82 -12.14 7.49
C GLY A 248 -3.05 -11.51 8.87
N LYS A 249 -4.29 -11.30 9.30
CA LYS A 249 -4.65 -10.63 10.57
C LYS A 249 -5.61 -11.43 11.44
N HIS A 250 -6.06 -12.61 10.98
CA HIS A 250 -6.86 -13.56 11.76
C HIS A 250 -8.21 -13.06 12.28
N PHE A 251 -8.82 -12.09 11.58
CA PHE A 251 -10.19 -11.65 11.85
C PHE A 251 -10.98 -11.46 10.55
N ALA A 252 -12.31 -11.48 10.65
CA ALA A 252 -13.22 -11.23 9.53
C ALA A 252 -13.90 -9.86 9.69
N CYS A 253 -13.56 -8.90 8.82
CA CYS A 253 -14.02 -7.51 8.93
C CYS A 253 -15.53 -7.33 8.66
N ALA A 254 -16.31 -6.91 9.65
CA ALA A 254 -17.75 -6.61 9.52
C ALA A 254 -18.06 -5.10 9.53
N CYS A 255 -17.13 -4.26 9.05
CA CYS A 255 -17.36 -2.81 8.96
C CYS A 255 -18.55 -2.48 8.03
N PRO A 256 -19.11 -1.25 8.08
CA PRO A 256 -20.28 -0.87 7.27
C PRO A 256 -20.14 -1.19 5.78
N ARG A 257 -18.96 -1.01 5.19
CA ARG A 257 -18.70 -1.36 3.79
C ARG A 257 -18.74 -2.86 3.52
N CYS A 258 -18.20 -3.69 4.42
CA CYS A 258 -18.22 -5.14 4.25
C CYS A 258 -19.60 -5.74 4.48
N SER A 259 -20.43 -5.11 5.32
CA SER A 259 -21.77 -5.55 5.68
C SER A 259 -22.86 -5.12 4.68
N ASP A 260 -22.51 -4.28 3.70
CA ASP A 260 -23.40 -3.83 2.63
C ASP A 260 -23.09 -4.57 1.32
N PRO A 261 -24.03 -5.34 0.74
CA PRO A 261 -23.88 -5.99 -0.57
C PRO A 261 -23.52 -5.05 -1.72
N THR A 262 -23.86 -3.77 -1.63
CA THR A 262 -23.53 -2.73 -2.61
C THR A 262 -22.24 -1.99 -2.29
N GLU A 263 -21.58 -2.32 -1.17
CA GLU A 263 -20.40 -1.62 -0.67
C GLU A 263 -20.61 -0.11 -0.54
N LEU A 264 -21.65 0.31 0.18
CA LEU A 264 -22.05 1.71 0.34
C LEU A 264 -22.45 2.36 -0.98
N GLY A 265 -23.14 1.61 -1.84
CA GLY A 265 -23.57 2.06 -3.17
C GLY A 265 -22.46 2.13 -4.23
N THR A 266 -21.21 1.78 -3.89
CA THR A 266 -20.09 1.85 -4.85
C THR A 266 -20.07 0.70 -5.85
N HIS A 267 -20.70 -0.43 -5.52
CA HIS A 267 -20.73 -1.63 -6.35
C HIS A 267 -19.34 -2.17 -6.72
N MET A 268 -18.35 -2.00 -5.82
CA MET A 268 -16.96 -2.37 -6.07
C MET A 268 -16.71 -3.88 -6.22
N SER A 269 -17.67 -4.73 -5.83
CA SER A 269 -17.63 -6.19 -5.98
C SER A 269 -18.70 -6.72 -6.96
N SER A 270 -19.52 -5.84 -7.52
CA SER A 270 -20.72 -6.26 -8.26
C SER A 270 -20.40 -6.67 -9.70
N LEU A 271 -21.06 -7.73 -10.17
CA LEU A 271 -20.94 -8.21 -11.55
C LEU A 271 -22.17 -7.78 -12.36
N LYS A 272 -21.99 -7.52 -13.65
CA LYS A 272 -23.11 -7.39 -14.59
C LYS A 272 -23.75 -8.76 -14.81
N CYS A 273 -25.07 -8.79 -14.87
CA CYS A 273 -25.80 -10.02 -15.16
C CYS A 273 -25.60 -10.40 -16.64
N ASN A 274 -25.37 -11.69 -16.90
CA ASN A 274 -25.25 -12.22 -18.26
C ASN A 274 -26.57 -12.77 -18.82
N LYS A 275 -27.69 -12.57 -18.10
CA LYS A 275 -29.03 -13.04 -18.48
C LYS A 275 -30.03 -11.91 -18.79
N CYS A 276 -29.67 -10.65 -18.51
CA CYS A 276 -30.50 -9.48 -18.80
C CYS A 276 -29.64 -8.21 -18.86
N ASP A 277 -30.11 -7.17 -19.57
CA ASP A 277 -29.29 -6.00 -19.92
C ASP A 277 -28.96 -5.07 -18.75
N ASN A 278 -29.85 -4.98 -17.75
CA ASN A 278 -29.73 -4.00 -16.64
C ASN A 278 -29.48 -4.66 -15.27
N GLY A 279 -29.33 -5.98 -15.24
CA GLY A 279 -29.15 -6.73 -14.00
C GLY A 279 -27.76 -6.56 -13.41
N ILE A 280 -27.69 -6.38 -12.10
CA ILE A 280 -26.46 -6.45 -11.32
C ILE A 280 -26.55 -7.66 -10.39
N VAL A 281 -25.49 -8.45 -10.31
CA VAL A 281 -25.40 -9.62 -9.44
C VAL A 281 -24.70 -9.23 -8.13
N LEU A 282 -25.40 -9.42 -7.01
CA LEU A 282 -24.97 -9.03 -5.66
C LEU A 282 -25.06 -10.23 -4.70
N PRO A 283 -24.24 -10.29 -3.63
CA PRO A 283 -24.42 -11.30 -2.58
C PRO A 283 -25.71 -11.04 -1.80
N LEU A 284 -26.39 -12.12 -1.38
CA LEU A 284 -27.50 -12.02 -0.42
C LEU A 284 -26.99 -11.70 1.00
N ASP A 285 -25.82 -12.21 1.36
CA ASP A 285 -25.06 -11.88 2.56
C ASP A 285 -23.60 -11.63 2.17
N SER A 286 -23.10 -10.40 2.34
CA SER A 286 -21.74 -10.01 1.98
C SER A 286 -20.69 -10.42 3.03
N LEU A 287 -21.12 -10.83 4.23
CA LEU A 287 -20.24 -11.34 5.27
C LEU A 287 -20.03 -12.86 5.14
N ASP A 288 -20.96 -13.58 4.51
CA ASP A 288 -20.79 -14.99 4.16
C ASP A 288 -20.14 -15.14 2.77
N SER A 289 -18.91 -15.64 2.77
CA SER A 289 -18.14 -15.88 1.54
C SER A 289 -18.73 -16.97 0.64
N GLU A 290 -19.62 -17.81 1.18
CA GLU A 290 -20.32 -18.88 0.48
C GLU A 290 -21.76 -18.49 0.09
N SER A 291 -22.19 -17.26 0.42
CA SER A 291 -23.52 -16.75 0.15
C SER A 291 -23.93 -16.94 -1.31
N THR A 292 -25.23 -17.15 -1.54
CA THR A 292 -25.81 -17.03 -2.87
C THR A 292 -25.68 -15.58 -3.36
N TRP A 293 -25.43 -15.42 -4.65
CA TRP A 293 -25.40 -14.16 -5.37
C TRP A 293 -26.59 -14.13 -6.33
N LYS A 294 -27.37 -13.06 -6.30
CA LYS A 294 -28.62 -12.93 -7.07
C LYS A 294 -28.60 -11.67 -7.95
N CYS A 295 -29.15 -11.80 -9.14
CA CYS A 295 -29.43 -10.66 -10.01
C CYS A 295 -30.54 -9.77 -9.42
N THR A 296 -30.37 -8.46 -9.56
CA THR A 296 -31.37 -7.47 -9.13
C THR A 296 -32.60 -7.36 -10.04
N HIS A 297 -32.56 -7.93 -11.26
CA HIS A 297 -33.57 -7.71 -12.30
C HIS A 297 -34.18 -8.99 -12.91
N CYS A 298 -33.60 -10.16 -12.65
CA CYS A 298 -34.11 -11.44 -13.16
C CYS A 298 -33.83 -12.58 -12.17
N ASP A 299 -34.28 -13.79 -12.49
CA ASP A 299 -34.15 -14.96 -11.61
C ASP A 299 -32.76 -15.60 -11.59
N PHE A 300 -31.78 -15.00 -12.30
CA PHE A 300 -30.41 -15.51 -12.29
C PHE A 300 -29.80 -15.46 -10.89
N SER A 301 -29.22 -16.58 -10.47
CA SER A 301 -28.42 -16.71 -9.25
C SER A 301 -27.20 -17.60 -9.45
N THR A 302 -26.17 -17.38 -8.66
CA THR A 302 -24.94 -18.19 -8.60
C THR A 302 -24.45 -18.26 -7.16
N ASN A 303 -23.44 -19.08 -6.84
CA ASN A 303 -22.88 -19.19 -5.49
C ASN A 303 -21.59 -18.37 -5.32
N GLY A 304 -21.22 -18.09 -4.06
CA GLY A 304 -20.01 -17.34 -3.70
C GLY A 304 -18.72 -17.96 -4.22
N GLN A 305 -18.60 -19.29 -4.27
CA GLN A 305 -17.40 -19.98 -4.79
C GLN A 305 -17.17 -19.68 -6.28
N ALA A 306 -18.23 -19.70 -7.08
CA ALA A 306 -18.15 -19.39 -8.50
C ALA A 306 -17.72 -17.93 -8.72
N VAL A 307 -18.28 -17.00 -7.95
CA VAL A 307 -17.90 -15.58 -7.99
C VAL A 307 -16.45 -15.39 -7.54
N ARG A 308 -16.04 -16.00 -6.43
CA ARG A 308 -14.64 -15.98 -5.94
C ARG A 308 -13.67 -16.45 -7.03
N LYS A 309 -13.98 -17.56 -7.72
CA LYS A 309 -13.14 -18.08 -8.81
C LYS A 309 -13.03 -17.09 -9.97
N ILE A 310 -14.14 -16.45 -10.36
CA ILE A 310 -14.13 -15.39 -11.38
C ILE A 310 -13.23 -14.24 -10.93
N LEU A 311 -13.42 -13.74 -9.71
CA LEU A 311 -12.63 -12.62 -9.18
C LEU A 311 -11.13 -12.95 -9.13
N ARG A 312 -10.74 -14.17 -8.75
CA ARG A 312 -9.33 -14.61 -8.75
C ARG A 312 -8.73 -14.68 -10.15
N ILE A 313 -9.49 -15.12 -11.16
CA ILE A 313 -9.03 -15.13 -12.57
C ILE A 313 -8.82 -13.70 -13.07
N ILE A 314 -9.69 -12.77 -12.70
CA ILE A 314 -9.57 -11.36 -13.11
C ILE A 314 -8.39 -10.72 -12.35
N GLN A 315 -8.29 -10.94 -11.05
CA GLN A 315 -7.18 -10.46 -10.21
C GLN A 315 -5.83 -10.85 -10.83
N ALA A 316 -5.64 -12.12 -11.20
CA ALA A 316 -4.38 -12.56 -11.80
C ALA A 316 -4.01 -11.81 -13.10
N GLN A 317 -5.01 -11.41 -13.91
CA GLN A 317 -4.76 -10.62 -15.12
C GLN A 317 -4.53 -9.14 -14.82
N VAL A 318 -5.20 -8.60 -13.80
CA VAL A 318 -4.93 -7.24 -13.31
C VAL A 318 -3.51 -7.19 -12.73
N ASP A 319 -3.12 -8.14 -11.90
CA ASP A 319 -1.78 -8.23 -11.31
C ASP A 319 -0.69 -8.36 -12.39
N ALA A 320 -0.94 -9.17 -13.42
CA ALA A 320 -0.01 -9.30 -14.54
C ALA A 320 0.15 -7.99 -15.33
N ALA A 321 -0.93 -7.20 -15.49
CA ALA A 321 -0.85 -5.89 -16.11
C ALA A 321 -0.15 -4.87 -15.19
N GLU A 322 -0.44 -4.91 -13.88
CA GLU A 322 0.14 -4.01 -12.89
C GLU A 322 1.63 -4.26 -12.63
N ALA A 323 2.12 -5.48 -12.89
CA ALA A 323 3.53 -5.82 -12.82
C ALA A 323 4.40 -5.12 -13.90
N ILE A 324 3.78 -4.61 -14.97
CA ILE A 324 4.48 -3.90 -16.06
C ILE A 324 4.61 -2.43 -15.66
N SER A 325 5.86 -1.96 -15.57
CA SER A 325 6.19 -0.60 -15.17
C SER A 325 5.90 0.39 -16.30
N GLY A 326 5.55 1.63 -15.95
CA GLY A 326 5.49 2.71 -16.94
C GLY A 326 6.85 2.98 -17.62
N ALA A 327 7.96 2.58 -16.98
CA ALA A 327 9.29 2.63 -17.57
C ALA A 327 9.49 1.60 -18.70
N ASP A 328 8.62 0.60 -18.81
CA ASP A 328 8.63 -0.40 -19.90
C ASP A 328 7.96 0.14 -21.18
N GLY A 329 7.53 1.42 -21.18
CA GLY A 329 6.98 2.12 -22.34
C GLY A 329 5.49 1.88 -22.58
N ALA A 330 5.05 2.14 -23.82
CA ALA A 330 3.66 2.10 -24.26
C ALA A 330 2.92 0.76 -23.99
N ASP A 331 3.63 -0.37 -23.88
CA ASP A 331 3.00 -1.67 -23.58
C ASP A 331 2.31 -1.66 -22.21
N ALA A 332 2.83 -0.91 -21.23
CA ALA A 332 2.24 -0.77 -19.91
C ALA A 332 0.81 -0.22 -19.95
N ILE A 333 0.57 0.78 -20.81
CA ILE A 333 -0.75 1.36 -21.07
C ILE A 333 -1.61 0.37 -21.86
N TYR A 334 -1.08 -0.18 -22.95
CA TYR A 334 -1.80 -1.09 -23.85
C TYR A 334 -2.37 -2.32 -23.11
N LYS A 335 -1.59 -2.94 -22.20
CA LYS A 335 -2.02 -4.11 -21.43
C LYS A 335 -3.16 -3.77 -20.48
N ARG A 336 -3.07 -2.64 -19.77
CA ARG A 336 -4.11 -2.18 -18.84
C ARG A 336 -5.41 -1.84 -19.57
N GLU A 337 -5.33 -1.13 -20.69
CA GLU A 337 -6.47 -0.84 -21.58
C GLU A 337 -7.13 -2.12 -22.09
N THR A 338 -6.31 -3.11 -22.48
CA THR A 338 -6.81 -4.40 -22.96
C THR A 338 -7.59 -5.14 -21.87
N VAL A 339 -7.08 -5.19 -20.64
CA VAL A 339 -7.76 -5.82 -19.50
C VAL A 339 -9.05 -5.04 -19.15
N MET A 340 -8.99 -3.71 -19.11
CA MET A 340 -10.15 -2.86 -18.82
C MET A 340 -11.26 -3.08 -19.86
N LYS A 341 -10.91 -3.08 -21.16
CA LYS A 341 -11.85 -3.33 -22.27
C LYS A 341 -12.47 -4.73 -22.22
N LYS A 342 -11.68 -5.75 -21.86
CA LYS A 342 -12.15 -7.13 -21.72
C LYS A 342 -13.22 -7.26 -20.64
N TYR A 343 -13.05 -6.59 -19.50
CA TYR A 343 -13.90 -6.77 -18.34
C TYR A 343 -15.01 -5.73 -18.17
N ARG A 344 -15.05 -4.67 -19.00
CA ARG A 344 -16.12 -3.64 -18.94
C ARG A 344 -17.55 -4.15 -19.11
N LEU A 345 -17.73 -5.31 -19.78
CA LEU A 345 -19.05 -5.94 -19.97
C LEU A 345 -19.40 -6.94 -18.87
N VAL A 346 -18.43 -7.34 -18.05
CA VAL A 346 -18.59 -8.32 -16.97
C VAL A 346 -18.72 -7.64 -15.61
N LEU A 347 -17.99 -6.54 -15.41
CA LEU A 347 -17.90 -5.84 -14.14
C LEU A 347 -18.79 -4.60 -14.11
N HIS A 348 -19.28 -4.23 -12.93
CA HIS A 348 -19.88 -2.92 -12.72
C HIS A 348 -18.87 -1.81 -13.07
N PRO A 349 -19.27 -0.65 -13.63
CA PRO A 349 -18.33 0.43 -13.99
C PRO A 349 -17.41 0.87 -12.84
N HIS A 350 -17.90 0.85 -11.60
CA HIS A 350 -17.15 1.20 -10.38
C HIS A 350 -16.45 0.01 -9.71
N HIS A 351 -16.39 -1.15 -10.37
CA HIS A 351 -15.77 -2.35 -9.80
C HIS A 351 -14.30 -2.11 -9.44
N ALA A 352 -13.86 -2.67 -8.32
CA ALA A 352 -12.54 -2.50 -7.73
C ALA A 352 -11.39 -2.65 -8.74
N PHE A 353 -11.39 -3.73 -9.52
CA PHE A 353 -10.38 -3.97 -10.57
C PHE A 353 -10.33 -2.91 -11.67
N LEU A 354 -11.49 -2.37 -12.09
CA LEU A 354 -11.48 -1.28 -13.06
C LEU A 354 -10.94 0.00 -12.41
N SER A 355 -11.25 0.24 -11.13
CA SER A 355 -10.70 1.37 -10.38
C SER A 355 -9.18 1.26 -10.17
N MET A 356 -8.64 0.06 -9.95
CA MET A 356 -7.19 -0.19 -9.91
C MET A 356 -6.52 0.19 -11.23
N LEU A 357 -7.05 -0.33 -12.36
CA LEU A 357 -6.52 -0.04 -13.69
C LEU A 357 -6.63 1.44 -14.05
N ARG A 358 -7.73 2.11 -13.68
CA ARG A 358 -7.86 3.57 -13.86
C ARG A 358 -6.80 4.32 -13.08
N HIS A 359 -6.58 3.95 -11.82
CA HIS A 359 -5.61 4.61 -10.97
C HIS A 359 -4.19 4.58 -11.55
N SER A 360 -3.76 3.44 -12.10
CA SER A 360 -2.47 3.30 -12.77
C SER A 360 -2.46 4.03 -14.12
N LEU A 361 -3.47 3.83 -14.98
CA LEU A 361 -3.58 4.48 -16.29
C LEU A 361 -3.56 6.01 -16.20
N THR A 362 -4.28 6.61 -15.25
CA THR A 362 -4.33 8.07 -15.10
C THR A 362 -2.97 8.67 -14.77
N GLN A 363 -2.09 7.91 -14.13
CA GLN A 363 -0.72 8.34 -13.81
C GLN A 363 0.27 8.07 -14.96
N MET A 364 -0.08 7.20 -15.91
CA MET A 364 0.76 6.86 -17.06
C MET A 364 0.50 7.79 -18.25
N TYR A 365 -0.77 8.05 -18.56
CA TYR A 365 -1.14 9.03 -19.58
C TYR A 365 -0.58 10.41 -19.21
N GLY A 366 0.25 10.99 -20.06
CA GLY A 366 0.93 12.25 -19.83
C GLY A 366 2.37 12.12 -19.33
N ARG A 367 2.88 10.90 -19.09
CA ARG A 367 4.22 10.66 -18.52
C ARG A 367 5.03 9.58 -19.22
N VAL A 368 4.39 8.56 -19.77
CA VAL A 368 5.06 7.46 -20.47
C VAL A 368 5.40 7.91 -21.90
N ASP A 369 6.56 7.49 -22.41
CA ASP A 369 6.98 7.71 -23.80
C ASP A 369 5.85 7.31 -24.77
N GLU A 370 5.69 8.06 -25.86
CA GLU A 370 4.56 7.98 -26.82
C GLU A 370 3.20 8.47 -26.29
N TYR A 371 3.08 8.75 -25.00
CA TYR A 371 1.88 9.27 -24.35
C TYR A 371 2.19 10.50 -23.49
N LEU A 372 3.13 11.33 -23.91
CA LEU A 372 3.45 12.60 -23.25
C LEU A 372 2.26 13.56 -23.36
N LEU A 373 2.08 14.40 -22.33
CA LEU A 373 0.85 15.18 -22.17
C LEU A 373 0.58 16.11 -23.36
N ASP A 374 1.64 16.75 -23.88
CA ASP A 374 1.56 17.68 -25.02
C ASP A 374 1.21 16.98 -26.35
N ASP A 375 1.37 15.66 -26.43
CA ASP A 375 1.12 14.85 -27.63
C ASP A 375 -0.22 14.10 -27.57
N LEU A 376 -0.96 14.18 -26.44
CA LEU A 376 -2.21 13.45 -26.28
C LEU A 376 -3.34 14.11 -27.09
N PRO A 377 -4.05 13.36 -27.96
CA PRO A 377 -5.22 13.89 -28.64
C PRO A 377 -6.40 14.07 -27.66
N ASP A 378 -7.31 14.99 -27.98
CA ASP A 378 -8.50 15.32 -27.16
C ASP A 378 -9.26 14.08 -26.67
N VAL A 379 -9.45 13.07 -27.53
CA VAL A 379 -10.15 11.83 -27.15
C VAL A 379 -9.46 11.05 -26.02
N VAL A 380 -8.12 11.10 -25.95
CA VAL A 380 -7.35 10.46 -24.88
C VAL A 380 -7.34 11.34 -23.63
N LEU A 381 -7.31 12.67 -23.77
CA LEU A 381 -7.48 13.60 -22.65
C LEU A 381 -8.86 13.45 -22.00
N GLU A 382 -9.93 13.37 -22.79
CA GLU A 382 -11.30 13.09 -22.35
C GLU A 382 -11.38 11.74 -21.65
N HIS A 383 -10.74 10.70 -22.21
CA HIS A 383 -10.67 9.40 -21.58
C HIS A 383 -10.00 9.45 -20.20
N LYS A 384 -8.88 10.18 -20.07
CA LYS A 384 -8.20 10.40 -18.80
C LYS A 384 -9.10 11.14 -17.80
N VAL A 385 -9.83 12.17 -18.23
CA VAL A 385 -10.80 12.90 -17.39
C VAL A 385 -11.89 11.98 -16.86
N ASP A 386 -12.47 11.14 -17.73
CA ASP A 386 -13.52 10.20 -17.35
C ASP A 386 -13.03 9.17 -16.34
N MET A 387 -11.81 8.65 -16.53
CA MET A 387 -11.20 7.72 -15.58
C MET A 387 -10.98 8.36 -14.21
N CYS A 388 -10.43 9.58 -14.16
CA CYS A 388 -10.24 10.32 -12.91
C CYS A 388 -11.58 10.57 -12.20
N ARG A 389 -12.63 10.99 -12.92
CA ARG A 389 -13.95 11.25 -12.35
C ARG A 389 -14.61 9.99 -11.79
N LEU A 390 -14.57 8.88 -12.54
CA LEU A 390 -15.08 7.58 -12.06
C LEU A 390 -14.31 7.08 -10.84
N LEU A 391 -13.00 7.27 -10.81
CA LEU A 391 -12.18 6.91 -9.66
C LEU A 391 -12.53 7.76 -8.43
N LEU A 392 -12.66 9.09 -8.59
CA LEU A 392 -13.04 9.99 -7.50
C LEU A 392 -14.41 9.63 -6.89
N GLN A 393 -15.40 9.27 -7.71
CA GLN A 393 -16.71 8.81 -7.20
C GLN A 393 -16.61 7.59 -6.27
N VAL A 394 -15.67 6.68 -6.55
CA VAL A 394 -15.40 5.53 -5.69
C VAL A 394 -14.65 5.96 -4.43
N LEU A 395 -13.59 6.76 -4.59
CA LEU A 395 -12.74 7.24 -3.48
C LEU A 395 -13.50 8.12 -2.49
N ASP A 396 -14.48 8.90 -2.95
CA ASP A 396 -15.38 9.71 -2.12
C ASP A 396 -16.11 8.89 -1.05
N VAL A 397 -16.23 7.57 -1.26
CA VAL A 397 -16.89 6.65 -0.34
C VAL A 397 -15.88 5.78 0.41
N VAL A 398 -14.87 5.22 -0.27
CA VAL A 398 -14.01 4.16 0.32
C VAL A 398 -12.69 4.66 0.90
N GLU A 399 -12.17 5.79 0.43
CA GLU A 399 -11.01 6.49 0.98
C GLU A 399 -11.26 8.01 1.03
N PRO A 400 -12.27 8.44 1.79
CA PRO A 400 -12.76 9.81 1.75
C PRO A 400 -11.79 10.80 2.41
N GLY A 401 -11.93 12.07 2.02
CA GLY A 401 -11.16 13.18 2.58
C GLY A 401 -9.72 13.21 2.09
N TYR A 402 -8.78 13.57 2.96
CA TYR A 402 -7.38 13.81 2.57
C TYR A 402 -6.56 12.52 2.46
N SER A 403 -6.94 11.66 1.52
CA SER A 403 -6.22 10.43 1.18
C SER A 403 -5.22 10.67 0.04
N ARG A 404 -4.08 9.98 0.10
CA ARG A 404 -3.00 10.11 -0.89
C ARG A 404 -3.49 9.83 -2.32
N VAL A 405 -4.25 8.77 -2.50
CA VAL A 405 -4.83 8.36 -3.79
C VAL A 405 -5.75 9.44 -4.37
N ARG A 406 -6.52 10.14 -3.53
CA ARG A 406 -7.35 11.27 -3.95
C ARG A 406 -6.50 12.44 -4.41
N GLY A 407 -5.50 12.84 -3.63
CA GLY A 407 -4.58 13.92 -3.98
C GLY A 407 -3.92 13.69 -5.34
N MET A 408 -3.42 12.47 -5.57
CA MET A 408 -2.85 12.06 -6.85
C MET A 408 -3.88 12.11 -7.99
N THR A 409 -5.10 11.60 -7.77
CA THR A 409 -6.15 11.59 -8.80
C THR A 409 -6.60 13.01 -9.19
N LEU A 410 -6.71 13.91 -8.21
CA LEU A 410 -7.02 15.34 -8.45
C LEU A 410 -5.88 16.02 -9.22
N TYR A 411 -4.63 15.74 -8.87
CA TYR A 411 -3.47 16.21 -9.63
C TYR A 411 -3.50 15.69 -11.08
N GLU A 412 -3.82 14.42 -11.31
CA GLU A 412 -3.93 13.90 -12.67
C GLU A 412 -5.14 14.46 -13.44
N LEU A 413 -6.20 14.90 -12.75
CA LEU A 413 -7.41 15.43 -13.38
C LEU A 413 -7.25 16.89 -13.87
N HIS A 414 -6.51 17.74 -13.14
CA HIS A 414 -6.46 19.17 -13.47
C HIS A 414 -5.82 19.43 -14.84
N ALA A 415 -4.75 18.70 -15.16
CA ALA A 415 -3.96 18.91 -16.37
C ALA A 415 -4.77 18.68 -17.66
N PRO A 416 -5.40 17.51 -17.89
CA PRO A 416 -6.19 17.31 -19.12
C PRO A 416 -7.38 18.27 -19.24
N LEU A 417 -7.97 18.74 -18.12
CA LEU A 417 -9.01 19.77 -18.17
C LEU A 417 -8.49 21.11 -18.73
N LEU A 418 -7.26 21.49 -18.39
CA LEU A 418 -6.62 22.70 -18.91
C LEU A 418 -6.28 22.58 -20.40
N PHE A 419 -5.75 21.43 -20.83
CA PHE A 419 -5.44 21.19 -22.24
C PHE A 419 -6.71 21.26 -23.10
N LEU A 420 -7.74 20.48 -22.74
CA LEU A 420 -9.03 20.51 -23.43
C LEU A 420 -9.66 21.91 -23.47
N ALA A 421 -9.52 22.70 -22.40
CA ALA A 421 -10.02 24.07 -22.39
C ALA A 421 -9.26 24.98 -23.37
N LYS A 422 -7.92 24.87 -23.41
CA LYS A 422 -7.08 25.62 -24.33
C LYS A 422 -7.33 25.22 -25.78
N ASP A 423 -7.47 23.94 -26.07
CA ASP A 423 -7.72 23.43 -27.42
C ASP A 423 -9.09 23.90 -27.93
N GLN A 424 -10.12 23.86 -27.09
CA GLN A 424 -11.44 24.40 -27.40
C GLN A 424 -11.40 25.91 -27.68
N TRP A 425 -10.59 26.67 -26.93
CA TRP A 425 -10.45 28.12 -27.15
C TRP A 425 -9.68 28.43 -28.44
N ASN A 426 -8.57 27.74 -28.68
CA ASN A 426 -7.76 27.86 -29.90
C ASN A 426 -8.58 27.50 -31.15
N ALA A 427 -9.48 26.52 -31.04
CA ALA A 427 -10.40 26.13 -32.11
C ALA A 427 -11.61 27.08 -32.27
N GLY A 428 -11.74 28.11 -31.41
CA GLY A 428 -12.87 29.05 -31.43
C GLY A 428 -14.21 28.46 -30.98
N VAL A 429 -14.19 27.31 -30.29
CA VAL A 429 -15.40 26.62 -29.78
C VAL A 429 -15.93 27.29 -28.52
N ILE A 430 -15.05 27.87 -27.70
CA ILE A 430 -15.40 28.58 -26.48
C ILE A 430 -14.81 30.00 -26.48
N ASP A 431 -15.48 30.92 -25.80
CA ASP A 431 -14.99 32.30 -25.61
C ASP A 431 -14.04 32.40 -24.40
N GLU A 432 -13.44 33.58 -24.25
CA GLU A 432 -12.51 33.91 -23.16
C GLU A 432 -13.15 33.72 -21.77
N ALA A 433 -14.41 34.12 -21.62
CA ALA A 433 -15.15 33.96 -20.36
C ALA A 433 -15.29 32.48 -19.97
N LYS A 434 -15.59 31.62 -20.96
CA LYS A 434 -15.73 30.18 -20.75
C LYS A 434 -14.38 29.50 -20.52
N LEU A 435 -13.32 29.94 -21.21
CA LEU A 435 -11.94 29.51 -20.94
C LEU A 435 -11.56 29.82 -19.48
N LYS A 436 -11.75 31.07 -19.05
CA LYS A 436 -11.48 31.51 -17.68
C LYS A 436 -12.25 30.68 -16.66
N SER A 437 -13.53 30.42 -16.90
CA SER A 437 -14.35 29.55 -16.05
C SER A 437 -13.80 28.12 -15.93
N LYS A 438 -13.36 27.50 -17.03
CA LYS A 438 -12.75 26.15 -17.03
C LYS A 438 -11.39 26.14 -16.34
N MET A 439 -10.59 27.18 -16.50
CA MET A 439 -9.31 27.31 -15.80
C MET A 439 -9.49 27.47 -14.28
N ILE A 440 -10.51 28.22 -13.84
CA ILE A 440 -10.88 28.31 -12.41
C ILE A 440 -11.30 26.95 -11.85
N GLU A 441 -12.06 26.15 -12.61
CA GLU A 441 -12.42 24.78 -12.21
C GLU A 441 -11.16 23.92 -11.99
N ALA A 442 -10.26 23.90 -12.97
CA ALA A 442 -9.00 23.16 -12.87
C ALA A 442 -8.10 23.68 -11.72
N ALA A 443 -8.06 24.99 -11.48
CA ALA A 443 -7.33 25.59 -10.37
C ALA A 443 -7.88 25.14 -9.01
N ASN A 444 -9.21 25.05 -8.85
CA ASN A 444 -9.81 24.57 -7.61
C ASN A 444 -9.49 23.09 -7.35
N ILE A 445 -9.50 22.26 -8.40
CA ILE A 445 -9.09 20.85 -8.32
C ILE A 445 -7.62 20.74 -7.90
N LEU A 446 -6.74 21.53 -8.53
CA LEU A 446 -5.31 21.54 -8.21
C LEU A 446 -5.04 22.06 -6.80
N LYS A 447 -5.79 23.05 -6.31
CA LYS A 447 -5.71 23.52 -4.90
C LYS A 447 -5.99 22.39 -3.92
N GLU A 448 -7.01 21.58 -4.16
CA GLU A 448 -7.31 20.42 -3.32
C GLU A 448 -6.20 19.37 -3.39
N ALA A 449 -5.67 19.09 -4.59
CA ALA A 449 -4.51 18.21 -4.75
C ALA A 449 -3.30 18.71 -3.94
N VAL A 450 -2.98 20.00 -4.02
CA VAL A 450 -1.92 20.65 -3.24
C VAL A 450 -2.14 20.49 -1.75
N MET A 451 -3.35 20.76 -1.25
CA MET A 451 -3.67 20.62 0.17
C MET A 451 -3.39 19.20 0.69
N ILE A 452 -3.70 18.18 -0.10
CA ILE A 452 -3.52 16.77 0.27
C ILE A 452 -2.05 16.34 0.13
N LEU A 453 -1.44 16.55 -1.04
CA LEU A 453 -0.10 16.05 -1.35
C LEU A 453 0.99 16.76 -0.55
N SER A 454 0.74 18.00 -0.11
CA SER A 454 1.66 18.73 0.79
C SER A 454 1.77 18.12 2.19
N LEU A 455 0.89 17.19 2.55
CA LEU A 455 0.97 16.45 3.82
C LEU A 455 2.02 15.32 3.76
N GLU A 456 2.37 14.88 2.55
CA GLU A 456 3.37 13.82 2.35
C GLU A 456 4.79 14.37 2.58
N PRO A 457 5.73 13.53 3.07
CA PRO A 457 7.12 13.93 3.23
C PRO A 457 7.73 14.33 1.88
N SER A 458 8.52 15.40 1.86
CA SER A 458 9.20 15.88 0.64
C SER A 458 10.09 14.82 0.01
N GLU A 459 10.57 13.84 0.76
CA GLU A 459 11.45 12.79 0.24
C GLU A 459 10.68 11.68 -0.50
N THR A 460 9.34 11.72 -0.50
CA THR A 460 8.48 10.77 -1.23
C THR A 460 8.10 11.30 -2.61
N SER A 461 7.72 10.40 -3.52
CA SER A 461 7.20 10.76 -4.84
C SER A 461 6.02 11.72 -4.77
N GLU A 462 5.07 11.46 -3.88
CA GLU A 462 3.85 12.23 -3.71
C GLU A 462 4.13 13.59 -3.08
N GLY A 463 5.08 13.66 -2.14
CA GLY A 463 5.55 14.93 -1.59
C GLY A 463 6.24 15.82 -2.62
N GLN A 464 7.07 15.24 -3.50
CA GLN A 464 7.68 15.95 -4.63
C GLN A 464 6.63 16.49 -5.60
N ILE A 465 5.61 15.68 -5.94
CA ILE A 465 4.47 16.15 -6.76
C ILE A 465 3.72 17.27 -6.04
N GLY A 466 3.55 17.20 -4.71
CA GLY A 466 2.97 18.27 -3.93
C GLY A 466 3.74 19.60 -4.04
N LEU A 467 5.07 19.56 -4.10
CA LEU A 467 5.91 20.75 -4.33
C LEU A 467 5.70 21.32 -5.73
N VAL A 468 5.76 20.47 -6.76
CA VAL A 468 5.51 20.88 -8.16
C VAL A 468 4.10 21.49 -8.29
N ALA A 469 3.09 20.84 -7.71
CA ALA A 469 1.72 21.31 -7.75
C ALA A 469 1.53 22.70 -7.10
N LYS A 470 2.30 23.03 -6.05
CA LYS A 470 2.31 24.38 -5.46
C LYS A 470 2.82 25.45 -6.42
N GLU A 471 3.83 25.14 -7.21
CA GLU A 471 4.34 26.05 -8.23
C GLU A 471 3.35 26.18 -9.39
N SER A 472 2.79 25.05 -9.84
CA SER A 472 1.80 25.02 -10.92
C SER A 472 0.53 25.81 -10.59
N ILE A 473 0.04 25.80 -9.34
CA ILE A 473 -1.15 26.58 -8.98
C ILE A 473 -0.89 28.08 -9.03
N ILE A 474 0.31 28.55 -8.62
CA ILE A 474 0.67 29.97 -8.69
C ILE A 474 0.68 30.45 -10.15
N GLN A 475 1.31 29.66 -11.03
CA GLN A 475 1.37 29.96 -12.47
C GLN A 475 -0.03 29.97 -13.11
N LEU A 476 -0.89 29.03 -12.71
CA LEU A 476 -2.25 28.94 -13.22
C LEU A 476 -3.11 30.12 -12.76
N GLU A 477 -3.03 30.51 -11.48
CA GLU A 477 -3.75 31.69 -10.96
C GLU A 477 -3.30 32.99 -11.65
N GLN A 478 -2.00 33.13 -11.91
CA GLN A 478 -1.48 34.26 -12.69
C GLN A 478 -2.05 34.24 -14.12
N SER A 479 -2.02 33.09 -14.79
CA SER A 479 -2.59 32.94 -16.13
C SER A 479 -4.09 33.28 -16.19
N ILE A 480 -4.85 32.95 -15.14
CA ILE A 480 -6.29 33.28 -15.02
C ILE A 480 -6.50 34.80 -14.85
N ASN A 481 -5.59 35.49 -14.18
CA ASN A 481 -5.67 36.93 -13.97
C ASN A 481 -5.26 37.73 -15.21
N ASP A 482 -4.35 37.17 -16.02
CA ASP A 482 -3.85 37.78 -17.25
C ASP A 482 -4.78 37.54 -18.47
N LEU A 483 -5.71 36.59 -18.35
CA LEU A 483 -6.90 36.40 -19.21
C LEU A 483 -7.99 37.42 -18.85
#